data_AF-A0A965URP3-F1
#
_entry.id   AF-A0A965URP3-F1
#
_cell.length_a   1.000
_cell.length_b   1.000
_cell.length_c   1.000
_cell.angle_alpha   90.00
_cell.angle_beta   90.00
_cell.angle_gamma   90.00
#
_symmetry.space_group_name_H-M   'P 1'
#
loop_
_entity.id
_entity.type
_entity.pdbx_description
1 polymer ?
#
loop_
_entity_poly.entity_id
_entity_poly.type
_entity_poly.pdbx_seq_one_letter_code
_entity_poly.pdbx_strand_id
1 'polypeptide(L)' 'MKVIRYIKELEDEFGKPLDKWAVYEEKITANGSWAIHLKDAKIVKTFPSPYHARNWMENDGKRTY' A
#
# COMPACT_ATOMS: atom_id res chain seq x y z
N MET A 1 -8.35 -13.25 7.01
CA MET A 1 -7.23 -12.48 6.41
C MET A 1 -7.81 -11.24 5.76
N LYS A 2 -7.35 -10.05 6.14
CA LYS A 2 -7.83 -8.78 5.56
C LYS A 2 -6.69 -8.17 4.75
N VAL A 3 -6.98 -7.75 3.53
CA VAL A 3 -6.02 -6.99 2.71
C VAL A 3 -6.45 -5.53 2.73
N ILE A 4 -5.54 -4.64 3.09
CA ILE A 4 -5.73 -3.18 3.05
C ILE A 4 -4.77 -2.63 2.02
N ARG A 5 -5.22 -1.65 1.25
CA ARG A 5 -4.35 -0.90 0.35
C ARG A 5 -4.43 0.57 0.66
N TYR A 6 -3.30 1.24 0.63
CA TYR A 6 -3.18 2.69 0.87
C TYR A 6 -2.07 3.27 0.01
N ILE A 7 -2.10 4.60 -0.13
CA ILE A 7 -1.16 5.36 -0.94
C ILE A 7 -0.27 6.14 0.01
N LYS A 8 1.05 6.07 -0.18
CA LYS A 8 2.00 6.88 0.57
C LYS A 8 3.07 7.42 -0.36
N GLU A 9 3.52 8.65 -0.11
CA GLU A 9 4.68 9.21 -0.78
C GLU A 9 5.94 8.43 -0.41
N LEU A 10 6.80 8.20 -1.40
CA LEU A 10 8.09 7.57 -1.23
C LEU A 10 9.06 8.58 -0.67
N GLU A 11 9.82 8.11 0.31
CA GLU A 11 10.85 8.88 0.98
C GLU A 11 12.20 8.25 0.63
N ASP A 12 13.24 9.07 0.52
CA ASP A 12 14.62 8.60 0.38
C ASP A 12 15.16 8.07 1.72
N GLU A 13 16.41 7.62 1.73
CA GLU A 13 17.08 7.09 2.93
C GLU A 13 17.21 8.11 4.07
N PHE A 14 16.99 9.40 3.78
CA PHE A 14 17.03 10.51 4.73
C PHE A 14 15.63 11.06 5.06
N GLY A 15 14.56 10.40 4.60
CA GLY A 15 13.18 10.82 4.84
C GLY A 15 12.71 11.97 3.95
N LYS A 16 13.41 12.27 2.85
CA LYS A 16 13.01 13.34 1.93
C LYS A 16 11.99 12.82 0.92
N PRO A 17 10.91 13.58 0.64
CA PRO A 17 9.93 13.17 -0.36
C PRO A 17 10.59 13.08 -1.74
N LEU A 18 10.30 11.98 -2.45
CA LEU A 18 10.83 11.70 -3.78
C LEU A 18 9.88 12.14 -4.90
N ASP A 19 8.82 12.90 -4.58
CA ASP A 19 7.71 13.27 -5.48
C ASP A 19 7.15 12.05 -6.24
N LYS A 20 7.22 10.89 -5.60
CA LYS A 20 6.76 9.60 -6.13
C LYS A 20 5.85 8.97 -5.12
N TRP A 21 4.78 8.37 -5.60
CA TRP A 21 3.72 7.82 -4.77
C TRP A 21 3.65 6.32 -4.98
N ALA A 22 3.64 5.56 -3.89
CA ALA A 22 3.53 4.11 -3.94
C ALA A 22 2.19 3.65 -3.38
N VAL A 23 1.62 2.65 -4.03
CA VAL A 23 0.48 1.90 -3.50
C VAL A 23 1.03 0.73 -2.70
N TYR A 24 0.73 0.72 -1.41
CA TYR A 24 1.07 -0.35 -0.50
C TYR A 24 -0.10 -1.31 -0.36
N GLU A 25 0.21 -2.60 -0.28
CA GLU A 25 -0.72 -3.65 0.12
C GLU A 25 -0.26 -4.23 1.45
N GLU A 26 -1.07 -4.02 2.48
CA GLU A 26 -0.90 -4.59 3.81
C GLU A 26 -1.82 -5.79 3.98
N LYS A 27 -1.22 -6.95 4.23
CA LYS A 27 -1.95 -8.15 4.62
C LYS A 27 -1.99 -8.21 6.14
N ILE A 28 -3.20 -8.21 6.70
CA ILE A 28 -3.44 -8.37 8.13
C ILE A 28 -3.96 -9.79 8.37
N THR A 29 -3.14 -10.59 9.03
CA THR A 29 -3.50 -11.94 9.45
C THR A 29 -3.77 -11.91 10.95
N ALA A 30 -5.02 -12.15 11.36
CA ALA A 30 -5.37 -12.33 12.77
C ALA A 30 -5.19 -13.81 13.11
N ASN A 31 -4.26 -14.16 13.99
CA ASN A 31 -4.05 -15.52 14.44
C ASN A 31 -4.16 -15.59 15.98
N GLY A 32 -5.26 -16.14 16.49
CA GLY A 32 -5.49 -16.41 17.91
C GLY A 32 -5.73 -15.18 18.80
N SER A 33 -6.29 -15.41 20.01
CA SER A 33 -6.80 -14.42 21.00
C SER A 33 -5.85 -13.30 21.45
N TRP A 34 -4.62 -13.25 20.96
CA TRP A 34 -3.70 -12.13 21.10
C TRP A 34 -3.15 -11.83 19.72
N ALA A 35 -3.86 -10.96 18.99
CA ALA A 35 -3.61 -10.72 17.57
C ALA A 35 -2.18 -10.22 17.35
N ILE A 36 -1.26 -11.13 17.00
CA ILE A 36 -0.01 -10.80 16.34
C ILE A 36 -0.44 -10.31 14.95
N HIS A 37 -0.64 -9.01 14.80
CA HIS A 37 -0.88 -8.38 13.52
C HIS A 37 0.41 -8.48 12.69
N LEU A 38 0.65 -9.62 12.05
CA LEU A 38 1.66 -9.73 11.01
C LEU A 38 1.22 -8.77 9.90
N LYS A 39 1.89 -7.63 9.81
CA LYS A 39 1.72 -6.62 8.76
C LYS A 39 2.80 -6.86 7.72
N ASP A 40 2.45 -7.61 6.68
CA ASP A 40 3.29 -7.68 5.49
C ASP A 40 2.86 -6.55 4.56
N ALA A 41 3.63 -5.45 4.56
CA ALA A 41 3.41 -4.28 3.71
C ALA A 41 4.34 -4.36 2.51
N LYS A 42 3.78 -4.53 1.30
CA LYS A 42 4.56 -4.54 0.06
C LYS A 42 4.12 -3.42 -0.87
N ILE A 43 5.07 -2.86 -1.62
CA ILE A 43 4.77 -1.93 -2.71
C ILE A 43 4.22 -2.74 -3.88
N VAL A 44 3.00 -2.41 -4.31
CA VAL A 44 2.37 -3.03 -5.47
C VAL A 44 2.77 -2.30 -6.75
N LYS A 45 2.80 -0.96 -6.70
CA LYS A 45 3.08 -0.11 -7.85
C LYS A 45 3.46 1.30 -7.41
N THR A 46 4.23 1.99 -8.24
CA THR A 46 4.66 3.39 -8.03
C THR A 46 4.11 4.29 -9.14
N PHE A 47 3.90 5.55 -8.80
CA PHE A 47 3.27 6.57 -9.63
C PHE A 47 3.94 7.92 -9.44
N PRO A 48 3.93 8.79 -10.45
CA PRO A 48 4.45 10.15 -10.34
C PRO A 48 3.49 11.12 -9.62
N SER A 49 2.25 10.72 -9.34
CA SER A 49 1.27 11.59 -8.65
C SER A 49 0.29 10.78 -7.80
N PRO A 50 -0.26 11.37 -6.73
CA PRO A 50 -1.22 10.71 -5.87
C PRO A 50 -2.56 10.47 -6.58
N TYR A 51 -2.93 11.34 -7.52
CA TYR A 51 -4.14 11.19 -8.33
C TYR A 51 -4.07 9.93 -9.21
N HIS A 52 -2.95 9.68 -9.88
CA HIS A 52 -2.77 8.47 -10.69
C HIS A 52 -2.76 7.21 -9.82
N ALA A 53 -2.11 7.25 -8.66
CA ALA A 53 -2.11 6.15 -7.69
C ALA A 53 -3.53 5.81 -7.21
N ARG A 54 -4.34 6.84 -6.91
CA ARG A 54 -5.73 6.71 -6.48
C ARG A 54 -6.62 6.16 -7.58
N ASN A 55 -6.52 6.73 -8.78
CA ASN A 55 -7.26 6.28 -9.95
C ASN A 55 -6.98 4.79 -10.25
N TRP A 56 -5.71 4.38 -10.14
CA TRP A 56 -5.34 2.97 -10.26
C TRP A 56 -5.92 2.10 -9.14
N MET A 57 -5.83 2.53 -7.88
CA MET A 57 -6.38 1.78 -6.74
C MET A 57 -7.91 1.59 -6.85
N GLU A 58 -8.62 2.60 -7.34
CA GLU A 58 -10.08 2.59 -7.47
C GLU A 58 -10.56 1.76 -8.67
N ASN A 59 -9.85 1.78 -9.80
CA ASN A 59 -10.31 1.16 -11.06
C ASN A 59 -9.62 -0.15 -11.43
N ASP A 60 -8.33 -0.29 -11.14
CA ASP A 60 -7.48 -1.39 -11.63
C ASP A 60 -7.09 -2.35 -10.49
N GLY A 61 -6.76 -1.81 -9.32
CA GLY A 61 -6.42 -2.59 -8.14
C GLY A 61 -7.57 -3.51 -7.69
N LYS A 62 -8.84 -3.10 -7.85
CA LYS A 62 -10.01 -3.92 -7.48
C LYS A 62 -10.35 -5.04 -8.48
N ARG A 63 -9.73 -5.07 -9.67
CA ARG A 63 -10.05 -6.02 -10.75
C ARG A 63 -9.27 -7.32 -10.71
N THR A 64 -8.31 -7.48 -9.79
CA THR A 64 -7.65 -8.76 -9.58
C THR A 64 -8.56 -9.65 -8.72
N TYR A 65 -9.43 -10.40 -9.40
CA TYR A 65 -10.22 -11.51 -8.87
C TYR A 65 -9.33 -12.62 -8.33
#